data_AF-A0A958YXU6-F1
#
_entry.id   AF-A0A958YXU6-F1
#
_cell.length_a   1.000
_cell.length_b   1.000
_cell.length_c   1.000
_cell.angle_alpha   90.00
_cell.angle_beta   90.00
_cell.angle_gamma   90.00
#
_symmetry.space_group_name_H-M   'P 1'
#
loop_
_entity.id
_entity.type
_entity.pdbx_description
1 polymer ?
#
loop_
_entity_poly.entity_id
_entity_poly.type
_entity_poly.pdbx_seq_one_letter_code
_entity_poly.pdbx_strand_id
1 'polypeptide(L)'
;MKEAEIIEKTTEFVKKTLADAEGGHDWFHIERVLHNAQLIAKGEKVDDFIVALGALLHDIADAKFHNGDETIGPKKATEFLLTLNVDKVIIEHIIKIIENISFKNSLSTDKNSFTSKE
;
A
#
# COMPACT_ATOMS: atom_id res chain seq x y z
N MET A 1 -18.73 -2.14 -4.15
CA MET A 1 -18.06 -3.24 -4.91
C MET A 1 -17.69 -4.32 -3.91
N LYS A 2 -17.47 -5.55 -4.37
CA LYS A 2 -16.92 -6.59 -3.49
C LYS A 2 -15.43 -6.35 -3.26
N GLU A 3 -14.90 -6.79 -2.12
CA GLU A 3 -13.47 -6.66 -1.78
C GLU A 3 -12.56 -7.26 -2.86
N ALA A 4 -12.91 -8.45 -3.38
CA ALA A 4 -12.16 -9.08 -4.47
C ALA A 4 -12.09 -8.21 -5.75
N GLU A 5 -13.18 -7.54 -6.12
CA GLU A 5 -13.21 -6.63 -7.28
C GLU A 5 -12.36 -5.38 -7.01
N ILE A 6 -12.32 -4.89 -5.77
CA ILE A 6 -11.50 -3.76 -5.37
C ILE A 6 -10.01 -4.14 -5.44
N ILE A 7 -9.64 -5.32 -4.95
CA ILE A 7 -8.26 -5.84 -5.04
C ILE A 7 -7.83 -5.99 -6.50
N GLU A 8 -8.69 -6.53 -7.36
CA GLU A 8 -8.42 -6.68 -8.79
C GLU A 8 -8.18 -5.32 -9.47
N LYS A 9 -9.08 -4.35 -9.26
CA LYS A 9 -8.91 -3.00 -9.81
C LYS A 9 -7.67 -2.30 -9.25
N THR A 10 -7.35 -2.51 -7.98
CA THR A 10 -6.13 -1.98 -7.36
C THR A 10 -4.89 -2.58 -8.00
N THR A 11 -4.92 -3.89 -8.26
CA THR A 11 -3.84 -4.59 -8.98
C THR A 11 -3.62 -4.01 -10.37
N GLU A 12 -4.68 -3.81 -11.16
CA GLU A 12 -4.59 -3.19 -12.49
C GLU A 12 -4.04 -1.76 -12.43
N PHE A 13 -4.50 -0.99 -11.45
CA PHE A 13 -4.02 0.38 -11.23
C PHE A 13 -2.53 0.43 -10.91
N VAL A 14 -2.05 -0.47 -10.04
CA VAL A 14 -0.62 -0.58 -9.68
C VAL A 14 0.19 -1.02 -10.89
N LYS A 15 -0.23 -2.06 -11.61
CA LYS A 15 0.42 -2.52 -12.85
C LYS A 15 0.60 -1.39 -13.85
N LYS A 16 -0.46 -0.60 -14.08
CA LYS A 16 -0.44 0.54 -14.99
C LYS A 16 0.47 1.66 -14.48
N THR A 17 0.44 1.91 -13.18
CA THR A 17 1.25 2.96 -12.54
C THR A 17 2.74 2.65 -12.60
N LEU A 18 3.13 1.39 -12.46
CA LEU A 18 4.53 0.93 -12.41
C LEU A 18 5.03 0.39 -13.75
N ALA A 19 4.28 0.58 -14.84
CA ALA A 19 4.64 0.04 -16.16
C ALA A 19 6.01 0.54 -16.66
N ASP A 20 6.38 1.76 -16.29
CA ASP A 20 7.65 2.42 -16.67
C ASP A 20 8.62 2.57 -15.47
N ALA A 21 8.35 1.89 -14.35
CA ALA A 21 9.21 1.95 -13.17
C ALA A 21 10.54 1.22 -13.40
N GLU A 22 11.62 1.68 -12.77
CA GLU A 22 12.90 0.96 -12.78
C GLU A 22 12.75 -0.43 -12.16
N GLY A 23 13.52 -1.41 -12.63
CA GLY A 23 13.31 -2.85 -12.32
C GLY A 23 13.41 -3.27 -10.84
N GLY A 24 13.73 -2.35 -9.92
CA GLY A 24 13.62 -2.59 -8.47
C GLY A 24 12.23 -2.30 -7.89
N HIS A 25 11.39 -1.56 -8.61
CA HIS A 25 10.10 -1.01 -8.18
C HIS A 25 8.98 -1.34 -9.19
N ASP A 26 9.17 -2.39 -9.98
CA ASP A 26 8.22 -2.82 -10.99
C ASP A 26 7.05 -3.62 -10.39
N TRP A 27 6.09 -3.99 -11.24
CA TRP A 27 4.98 -4.84 -10.83
C TRP A 27 5.42 -6.14 -10.15
N PHE A 28 6.53 -6.74 -10.59
CA PHE A 28 6.99 -8.04 -10.06
C PHE A 28 7.51 -7.91 -8.63
N HIS A 29 8.04 -6.75 -8.24
CA HIS A 29 8.30 -6.45 -6.82
C HIS A 29 7.00 -6.51 -6.00
N ILE A 30 5.97 -5.77 -6.42
CA ILE A 30 4.70 -5.69 -5.69
C ILE A 30 3.98 -7.03 -5.64
N GLU A 31 3.94 -7.76 -6.75
CA GLU A 31 3.32 -9.08 -6.83
C GLU A 31 3.93 -10.06 -5.81
N ARG A 32 5.26 -10.04 -5.68
CA ARG A 32 5.97 -10.89 -4.73
C ARG A 32 5.70 -10.49 -3.29
N VAL A 33 5.60 -9.19 -3.00
CA VAL A 33 5.21 -8.66 -1.68
C VAL A 33 3.77 -9.07 -1.35
N LEU A 34 2.83 -8.90 -2.28
CA LEU A 34 1.42 -9.29 -2.10
C LEU A 34 1.29 -10.79 -1.78
N HIS A 35 1.94 -11.65 -2.56
CA HIS A 35 1.90 -13.10 -2.30
C HIS A 35 2.45 -13.47 -0.92
N ASN A 36 3.56 -12.84 -0.51
CA ASN A 36 4.15 -13.09 0.81
C ASN A 36 3.23 -12.58 1.93
N ALA A 37 2.67 -11.38 1.79
CA ALA A 37 1.76 -10.78 2.76
C ALA A 37 0.52 -11.67 2.94
N GLN A 38 -0.09 -12.12 1.85
CA GLN A 38 -1.23 -13.04 1.88
C GLN A 38 -0.88 -14.42 2.46
N LEU A 39 0.33 -14.92 2.23
CA LEU A 39 0.77 -16.18 2.82
C LEU A 39 0.92 -16.06 4.34
N ILE A 40 1.48 -14.95 4.83
CA ILE A 40 1.62 -14.67 6.25
C ILE A 40 0.24 -14.48 6.90
N ALA A 41 -0.64 -13.70 6.26
CA ALA A 41 -1.98 -13.40 6.76
C ALA A 41 -2.81 -14.67 7.06
N LYS A 42 -2.67 -15.74 6.27
CA LYS A 42 -3.33 -17.03 6.53
C LYS A 42 -3.04 -17.65 7.89
N GLY A 43 -1.88 -17.34 8.48
CA GLY A 43 -1.46 -17.83 9.80
C GLY A 43 -1.77 -16.86 10.93
N GLU A 44 -2.21 -15.64 10.63
CA GLU A 44 -2.38 -14.55 11.58
C GLU A 44 -3.84 -14.13 11.69
N LYS A 45 -4.22 -13.50 12.81
CA LYS A 45 -5.58 -12.98 13.00
C LYS A 45 -5.67 -11.55 12.49
N VAL A 46 -5.67 -11.39 11.18
CA VAL A 46 -5.63 -10.10 10.46
C VAL A 46 -6.78 -9.95 9.48
N ASP A 47 -6.96 -8.73 8.97
CA ASP A 47 -7.91 -8.43 7.90
C ASP A 47 -7.23 -8.60 6.52
N ASP A 48 -7.57 -9.67 5.82
CA ASP A 48 -6.99 -10.00 4.51
C ASP A 48 -7.17 -8.89 3.47
N PHE A 49 -8.25 -8.11 3.55
CA PHE A 49 -8.53 -7.03 2.61
C PHE A 49 -7.60 -5.84 2.86
N ILE A 50 -7.39 -5.46 4.12
CA ILE A 50 -6.46 -4.40 4.51
C ILE A 50 -5.02 -4.80 4.16
N VAL A 51 -4.62 -6.04 4.44
CA VAL A 51 -3.29 -6.58 4.09
C VAL A 51 -3.05 -6.49 2.58
N ALA A 52 -4.02 -6.94 1.77
CA ALA A 52 -3.89 -6.92 0.32
C ALA A 52 -3.76 -5.49 -0.24
N LEU A 53 -4.59 -4.56 0.24
CA LEU A 53 -4.51 -3.15 -0.19
C LEU A 53 -3.20 -2.50 0.26
N GLY A 54 -2.76 -2.74 1.49
CA GLY A 54 -1.49 -2.25 2.01
C GLY A 54 -0.32 -2.73 1.16
N ALA A 55 -0.24 -4.03 0.90
CA ALA A 55 0.80 -4.62 0.07
C ALA A 55 0.80 -4.09 -1.38
N LEU A 56 -0.38 -3.91 -1.98
CA LEU A 56 -0.50 -3.39 -3.34
C LEU A 56 -0.07 -1.92 -3.47
N LEU A 57 -0.38 -1.10 -2.47
CA LEU A 57 -0.22 0.36 -2.54
C LEU A 57 1.05 0.89 -1.84
N HIS A 58 1.77 0.06 -1.08
CA HIS A 58 2.90 0.51 -0.25
C HIS A 58 3.99 1.27 -1.01
N ASP A 59 4.21 0.93 -2.29
CA ASP A 59 5.29 1.49 -3.12
C ASP A 59 4.75 2.30 -4.31
N ILE A 60 3.47 2.69 -4.31
CA ILE A 60 2.81 3.32 -5.47
C ILE A 60 3.33 4.73 -5.81
N ALA A 61 4.10 5.31 -4.90
CA ALA A 61 4.90 6.50 -5.14
C ALA A 61 6.12 6.51 -4.19
N ASP A 62 7.08 5.60 -4.42
CA ASP A 62 8.35 5.69 -3.71
C ASP A 62 8.94 7.09 -3.92
N ALA A 63 9.10 7.82 -2.81
CA ALA A 63 9.57 9.19 -2.74
C ALA A 63 10.92 9.38 -3.45
N LYS A 64 11.68 8.31 -3.69
CA LYS A 64 12.92 8.32 -4.49
C LYS A 64 12.76 8.90 -5.89
N PHE A 65 11.58 8.80 -6.51
CA PHE A 65 11.32 9.30 -7.87
C PHE A 65 10.62 10.66 -7.91
N HIS A 66 10.17 11.17 -6.75
CA HIS A 66 9.47 12.45 -6.63
C HIS A 66 10.19 13.43 -5.70
N ASN A 67 11.51 13.57 -5.85
CA ASN A 67 12.36 14.48 -5.06
C ASN A 67 12.24 14.29 -3.53
N GLY A 68 11.87 13.10 -3.06
CA GLY A 68 11.70 12.81 -1.64
C GLY A 68 10.35 13.23 -1.04
N ASP A 69 9.34 13.58 -1.84
CA ASP A 69 7.99 13.91 -1.33
C ASP A 69 7.19 12.65 -0.99
N GLU A 70 7.25 12.28 0.29
CA GLU A 70 6.52 11.13 0.87
C GLU A 70 4.99 11.34 0.91
N THR A 71 4.46 12.54 0.61
CA THR A 71 3.01 12.80 0.64
C THR A 71 2.29 12.35 -0.64
N ILE A 72 3.02 12.08 -1.72
CA ILE A 72 2.43 11.74 -3.02
C ILE A 72 1.79 10.35 -3.00
N GLY A 73 2.43 9.38 -2.34
CA GLY A 73 1.92 8.02 -2.19
C GLY A 73 0.57 7.98 -1.49
N PRO A 74 0.46 8.52 -0.26
CA PRO A 74 -0.79 8.67 0.46
C PRO A 74 -1.89 9.36 -0.35
N LYS A 75 -1.58 10.49 -1.02
CA LYS A 75 -2.56 11.22 -1.84
C LYS A 75 -3.09 10.38 -2.99
N LYS A 76 -2.19 9.74 -3.75
CA LYS A 76 -2.55 8.92 -4.91
C LYS A 76 -3.37 7.69 -4.51
N ALA A 77 -2.99 7.04 -3.42
CA ALA A 77 -3.76 5.94 -2.84
C ALA A 77 -5.16 6.39 -2.40
N THR A 78 -5.25 7.55 -1.72
CA THR A 78 -6.52 8.14 -1.27
C THR A 78 -7.46 8.41 -2.45
N GLU A 79 -6.98 9.16 -3.45
CA GLU A 79 -7.76 9.54 -4.63
C GLU A 79 -8.27 8.30 -5.36
N PHE A 80 -7.40 7.31 -5.56
CA PHE A 80 -7.76 6.06 -6.21
C PHE A 80 -8.82 5.27 -5.43
N LEU A 81 -8.63 5.04 -4.13
CA LEU A 81 -9.57 4.25 -3.31
C LEU A 81 -10.93 4.96 -3.17
N LEU A 82 -10.96 6.30 -3.17
CA LEU A 82 -12.21 7.06 -3.24
C LEU A 82 -12.98 6.80 -4.55
N THR A 83 -12.29 6.66 -5.69
CA THR A 83 -12.95 6.30 -6.96
C THR A 83 -13.57 4.90 -6.94
N LEU A 84 -13.07 4.03 -6.05
CA LEU A 84 -13.61 2.70 -5.83
C LEU A 84 -14.70 2.64 -4.76
N ASN A 85 -15.12 3.79 -4.21
CA ASN A 85 -16.09 3.87 -3.12
C ASN A 85 -15.69 3.03 -1.89
N VAL A 86 -14.40 2.96 -1.58
CA VAL A 86 -13.91 2.33 -0.34
C VAL A 86 -14.24 3.22 0.85
N ASP A 87 -14.60 2.62 1.98
CA ASP A 87 -14.93 3.36 3.20
C ASP A 87 -13.75 4.19 3.70
N LYS A 88 -14.03 5.42 4.12
CA LYS A 88 -13.00 6.36 4.59
C LYS A 88 -12.14 5.81 5.72
N VAL A 89 -12.73 5.03 6.63
CA VAL A 89 -12.01 4.39 7.74
C VAL A 89 -10.93 3.44 7.22
N ILE A 90 -11.23 2.66 6.18
CA ILE A 90 -10.27 1.76 5.54
C ILE A 90 -9.20 2.58 4.82
N ILE A 91 -9.59 3.62 4.07
CA ILE A 91 -8.65 4.50 3.36
C ILE A 91 -7.65 5.12 4.34
N GLU A 92 -8.13 5.68 5.46
CA GLU A 92 -7.29 6.27 6.51
C GLU A 92 -6.32 5.25 7.11
N HIS A 93 -6.76 4.00 7.29
CA HIS A 93 -5.90 2.91 7.77
C HIS A 93 -4.81 2.57 6.75
N ILE A 94 -5.17 2.40 5.48
CA ILE A 94 -4.22 2.13 4.39
C ILE A 94 -3.17 3.25 4.28
N ILE A 95 -3.59 4.52 4.37
CA ILE A 95 -2.67 5.66 4.38
C ILE A 95 -1.65 5.52 5.52
N LYS A 96 -2.11 5.22 6.75
CA LYS A 96 -1.22 5.05 7.89
C LYS A 96 -0.23 3.89 7.68
N ILE A 97 -0.66 2.79 7.05
CA ILE A 97 0.26 1.70 6.70
C ILE A 97 1.34 2.21 5.74
N ILE A 98 0.94 2.90 4.66
CA ILE A 98 1.87 3.45 3.65
C ILE A 98 2.88 4.43 4.29
N GLU A 99 2.41 5.32 5.17
CA GLU A 99 3.27 6.30 5.84
C GLU A 99 4.28 5.67 6.81
N ASN A 100 3.99 4.47 7.34
CA ASN A 100 4.79 3.84 8.40
C ASN A 100 5.61 2.61 7.94
N ILE A 101 5.49 2.20 6.67
CA ILE A 101 6.18 1.00 6.18
C ILE A 101 7.67 1.22 5.86
N SER A 102 8.08 2.47 5.63
CA SER A 102 9.46 2.80 5.23
C SER A 102 10.45 2.59 6.38
N PHE A 103 11.56 1.90 6.09
CA PHE A 103 12.66 1.71 7.05
C PHE A 103 13.23 3.05 7.56
N LYS A 104 13.24 4.08 6.72
CA LYS A 104 13.67 5.43 7.11
C LYS A 104 12.81 5.99 8.26
N ASN A 105 11.50 5.75 8.21
CA ASN A 105 10.56 6.23 9.22
C ASN A 105 10.73 5.46 10.54
N SER A 106 11.17 4.20 10.48
CA SER A 106 11.51 3.42 11.68
C SER A 106 12.73 3.95 12.47
N LEU A 107 13.58 4.79 11.85
CA LEU A 107 14.76 5.40 12.48
C LEU A 107 14.45 6.77 13.13
N SER A 108 13.24 7.31 12.92
CA SER A 108 12.84 8.58 13.50
C SER A 108 12.63 8.46 15.02
N THR A 109 13.06 9.46 15.78
CA THR A 109 12.97 9.48 17.25
C THR A 109 11.59 9.89 17.77
N ASP A 110 10.66 10.22 16.88
CA ASP A 110 9.30 10.65 17.22
C ASP A 110 8.42 9.45 17.60
N LYS A 111 7.91 9.48 18.84
CA LYS A 111 7.25 8.36 19.55
C LYS A 111 5.82 8.03 19.11
N ASN A 112 5.41 8.40 17.90
CA ASN A 112 4.09 8.02 17.38
C ASN A 112 4.22 6.79 16.49
N SER A 113 4.64 5.66 17.07
CA SER A 113 4.68 4.39 16.35
C SER A 113 3.24 3.94 16.06
N PHE A 114 2.82 4.05 14.80
CA PHE A 114 1.60 3.40 14.36
C PHE A 114 1.84 1.89 14.29
N THR A 115 1.02 1.12 15.01
CA THR A 115 0.97 -0.33 14.88
C THR A 115 -0.38 -0.73 14.31
N SER A 116 -0.34 -1.27 13.09
CA SER A 116 -1.46 -2.00 12.51
C SER A 116 -1.48 -3.40 13.13
N LYS A 117 -2.65 -3.91 13.48
CA LYS A 117 -2.81 -5.34 13.81
C LYS A 117 -2.93 -6.18 12.56
N GLU A 118 -3.28 -5.53 11.47
CA GLU A 118 -3.54 -6.02 10.13
C GLU A 118 -2.26 -5.95 9.30
#